data_AF-A0A6L5QPL2-F1
#
_entry.id   AF-A0A6L5QPL2-F1
#
_cell.length_a   1.000
_cell.length_b   1.000
_cell.length_c   1.000
_cell.angle_alpha   90.00
_cell.angle_beta   90.00
_cell.angle_gamma   90.00
#
_symmetry.space_group_name_H-M   'P 1'
#
loop_
_entity.id
_entity.type
_entity.pdbx_description
1 polymer ?
#
loop_
_entity_poly.entity_id
_entity_poly.type
_entity_poly.pdbx_seq_one_letter_code
_entity_poly.pdbx_strand_id
1 'polypeptide(L)'
;MFALFSVVFLIVFLWGKGAMKMDGKKAYRLEEPLLIEGKDQNSYSLLPQGTVLYYDKSWDEGHSTYHVYFNVKGDFRATMVQPSGIDPVWMRTVPGDELPKLLADYPVSLAELTAILKAKRATKQDLVQILRDWKD
;
A
#
# COMPACT_ATOMS: atom_id res chain seq x y z
N MET A 1 -1.91 -54.10 -22.32
CA MET A 1 -0.68 -53.49 -21.74
C MET A 1 -0.46 -52.02 -22.13
N PHE A 2 -1.25 -51.41 -23.04
CA PHE A 2 -1.10 -49.99 -23.40
C PHE A 2 -2.00 -49.03 -22.61
N ALA A 3 -3.14 -49.49 -22.07
CA ALA A 3 -4.10 -48.61 -21.37
C ALA A 3 -3.61 -48.13 -19.97
N LEU A 4 -2.75 -48.90 -19.30
CA LEU A 4 -2.24 -48.54 -17.96
C LEU A 4 -1.26 -47.36 -18.01
N PHE A 5 -0.45 -47.26 -19.06
CA PHE A 5 0.50 -46.15 -19.23
C PHE A 5 -0.23 -44.82 -19.49
N SER A 6 -1.34 -44.84 -20.22
CA SER A 6 -2.13 -43.65 -20.53
C SER A 6 -2.77 -43.02 -19.30
N VAL A 7 -3.27 -43.86 -18.37
CA VAL A 7 -3.90 -43.39 -17.13
C VAL A 7 -2.87 -42.81 -16.16
N VAL A 8 -1.70 -43.44 -16.03
CA VAL A 8 -0.60 -42.91 -15.21
C VAL A 8 -0.08 -41.58 -15.78
N PHE A 9 0.03 -41.46 -17.11
CA PHE A 9 0.44 -40.21 -17.75
C PHE A 9 -0.59 -39.09 -17.53
N LEU A 10 -1.90 -39.40 -17.57
CA LEU A 10 -2.96 -38.42 -17.29
C LEU A 10 -2.97 -37.97 -15.83
N ILE A 11 -2.73 -38.88 -14.87
CA ILE A 11 -2.66 -38.55 -13.44
C ILE A 11 -1.44 -37.67 -13.14
N VAL A 12 -0.27 -38.01 -13.71
CA VAL A 12 0.96 -37.19 -13.58
C VAL A 12 0.79 -35.82 -14.26
N PHE A 13 0.12 -35.76 -15.41
CA PHE A 13 -0.12 -34.51 -16.13
C PHE A 13 -1.14 -33.60 -15.41
N LEU A 14 -2.16 -34.19 -14.77
CA LEU A 14 -3.13 -33.46 -13.94
C LEU A 14 -2.52 -32.99 -12.61
N TRP A 15 -1.61 -33.76 -12.00
CA TRP A 15 -0.83 -33.30 -10.85
C TRP A 15 0.20 -32.21 -11.21
N GLY A 16 0.77 -32.27 -12.41
CA GLY A 16 1.72 -31.26 -12.90
C GLY A 16 1.11 -29.90 -13.23
N LYS A 17 -0.21 -29.82 -13.47
CA LYS A 17 -0.94 -28.57 -13.72
C LYS A 17 -1.80 -28.09 -12.55
N GLY A 18 -2.00 -28.92 -11.53
CA GLY A 18 -2.87 -28.64 -10.37
C GLY A 18 -2.17 -28.07 -9.15
N ALA A 19 -0.84 -28.11 -9.09
CA ALA A 19 -0.09 -27.29 -8.14
C ALA A 19 0.03 -25.88 -8.71
N MET A 20 -1.05 -25.08 -8.59
CA MET A 20 -0.85 -23.64 -8.55
C MET A 20 0.14 -23.39 -7.42
N LYS A 21 1.39 -23.16 -7.81
CA LYS A 21 2.37 -22.52 -6.95
C LYS A 21 1.71 -21.23 -6.49
N MET A 22 1.21 -21.21 -5.26
CA MET A 22 1.25 -20.00 -4.47
C MET A 22 2.73 -19.69 -4.32
N ASP A 23 3.32 -19.05 -5.34
CA ASP A 23 4.47 -18.21 -5.11
C ASP A 23 3.97 -17.21 -4.07
N GLY A 24 4.37 -17.40 -2.81
CA GLY A 24 3.74 -16.76 -1.67
C GLY A 24 3.79 -15.26 -1.90
N LYS A 25 2.65 -14.65 -2.24
CA LYS A 25 2.56 -13.20 -2.48
C LYS A 25 3.18 -12.52 -1.28
N LYS A 26 4.32 -11.85 -1.49
CA LYS A 26 5.05 -11.18 -0.41
C LYS A 26 4.11 -10.17 0.23
N ALA A 27 4.04 -10.17 1.56
CA ALA A 27 3.21 -9.23 2.30
C ALA A 27 4.08 -8.38 3.21
N TYR A 28 3.79 -7.09 3.30
CA TYR A 28 4.55 -6.11 4.07
C TYR A 28 3.61 -5.39 5.02
N ARG A 29 3.97 -5.36 6.31
CA ARG A 29 3.26 -4.56 7.30
C ARG A 29 3.92 -3.20 7.39
N LEU A 30 3.13 -2.14 7.29
CA LEU A 30 3.64 -0.78 7.41
C LEU A 30 4.16 -0.49 8.81
N GLU A 31 5.40 -0.03 8.91
CA GLU A 31 6.02 0.46 10.15
C GLU A 31 5.73 1.94 10.40
N GLU A 32 5.31 2.68 9.37
CA GLU A 32 4.90 4.08 9.43
C GLU A 32 3.67 4.31 8.51
N PRO A 33 2.87 5.37 8.74
CA PRO A 33 1.80 5.74 7.82
C PRO A 33 2.34 6.10 6.43
N LEU A 34 1.62 5.72 5.37
CA LEU A 34 1.91 6.17 4.00
C LEU A 34 0.89 7.21 3.54
N LEU A 35 1.36 8.23 2.83
CA LEU A 35 0.54 9.20 2.15
C LEU A 35 -0.06 8.59 0.89
N ILE A 36 -1.37 8.74 0.72
CA ILE A 36 -2.12 8.35 -0.47
C ILE A 36 -2.31 9.60 -1.33
N GLU A 37 -1.90 9.52 -2.59
CA GLU A 37 -2.00 10.62 -3.56
C GLU A 37 -2.88 10.22 -4.73
N GLY A 38 -4.03 10.89 -4.86
CA GLY A 38 -4.89 10.79 -6.02
C GLY A 38 -4.62 11.90 -7.04
N LYS A 39 -4.85 11.61 -8.32
CA LYS A 39 -4.58 12.50 -9.46
C LYS A 39 -5.23 13.90 -9.33
N ASP A 40 -6.41 13.98 -8.72
CA ASP A 40 -7.18 15.21 -8.52
C ASP A 40 -7.46 15.49 -7.03
N GLN A 41 -6.66 14.93 -6.11
CA GLN A 41 -6.88 15.13 -4.69
C GLN A 41 -6.22 16.43 -4.21
N ASN A 42 -7.06 17.39 -3.81
CA ASN A 42 -6.63 18.58 -3.04
C ASN A 42 -6.43 18.28 -1.55
N SER A 43 -6.63 17.03 -1.11
CA SER A 43 -6.52 16.61 0.28
C SER A 43 -5.74 15.31 0.37
N TYR A 44 -4.78 15.25 1.28
CA TYR A 44 -4.04 14.04 1.55
C TYR A 44 -4.89 13.02 2.31
N SER A 45 -4.70 11.73 2.02
CA SER A 45 -5.19 10.64 2.87
C SER A 45 -4.02 9.82 3.39
N LEU A 46 -4.14 9.21 4.57
CA LEU A 46 -3.12 8.34 5.11
C LEU A 46 -3.57 6.89 5.11
N LEU A 47 -2.69 5.99 4.69
CA LEU A 47 -2.78 4.57 4.98
C LEU A 47 -2.14 4.34 6.36
N PRO A 48 -2.88 3.85 7.36
CA PRO A 48 -2.38 3.76 8.73
C PRO A 48 -1.17 2.83 8.87
N GLN A 49 -0.32 3.14 9.85
CA GLN A 49 0.69 2.20 10.35
C GLN A 49 0.02 0.86 10.70
N GLY A 50 0.69 -0.25 10.38
CA GLY A 50 0.18 -1.59 10.62
C GLY A 50 -0.69 -2.17 9.51
N THR A 51 -1.08 -1.36 8.51
CA THR A 51 -1.72 -1.86 7.28
C THR A 51 -0.82 -2.90 6.60
N VAL A 52 -1.43 -3.97 6.07
CA VAL A 52 -0.73 -5.02 5.31
C VAL A 52 -0.91 -4.78 3.82
N LEU A 53 0.22 -4.59 3.13
CA LEU A 53 0.32 -4.48 1.67
C LEU A 53 0.69 -5.83 1.07
N TYR A 54 -0.06 -6.28 0.07
CA TYR A 54 0.18 -7.53 -0.64
C TYR A 54 0.83 -7.23 -1.98
N TYR A 55 2.07 -7.64 -2.16
CA TYR A 55 2.82 -7.43 -3.39
C TYR A 55 2.13 -8.12 -4.57
N ASP A 56 1.95 -7.36 -5.65
CA ASP A 56 1.47 -7.86 -6.93
C ASP A 56 2.64 -8.03 -7.90
N LYS A 57 3.24 -6.90 -8.31
CA LYS A 57 4.37 -6.88 -9.24
C LYS A 57 5.19 -5.61 -9.14
N SER A 58 6.43 -5.67 -9.60
CA SER A 58 7.30 -4.53 -9.86
C SER A 58 7.32 -4.22 -11.35
N TRP A 59 7.47 -2.95 -11.66
CA TRP A 59 7.55 -2.42 -13.02
C TRP A 59 8.96 -1.93 -13.33
N ASP A 60 9.35 -1.94 -14.59
CA ASP A 60 10.69 -1.52 -15.03
C ASP A 60 10.94 -0.02 -14.79
N GLU A 61 9.87 0.77 -14.63
CA GLU A 61 9.87 2.19 -14.29
C GLU A 61 10.18 2.47 -12.81
N GLY A 62 10.54 1.45 -12.02
CA GLY A 62 11.07 1.63 -10.65
C GLY A 62 10.01 1.74 -9.56
N HIS A 63 8.76 1.35 -9.82
CA HIS A 63 7.70 1.29 -8.82
C HIS A 63 7.10 -0.11 -8.73
N SER A 64 6.34 -0.37 -7.66
CA SER A 64 5.67 -1.66 -7.46
C SER A 64 4.21 -1.45 -7.14
N THR A 65 3.37 -2.34 -7.66
CA THR A 65 1.95 -2.40 -7.34
C THR A 65 1.75 -3.30 -6.13
N TYR A 66 0.99 -2.80 -5.17
CA TYR A 66 0.52 -3.54 -4.02
C TYR A 66 -1.00 -3.52 -3.98
N HIS A 67 -1.59 -4.60 -3.51
CA HIS A 67 -2.99 -4.64 -3.14
C HIS A 67 -3.16 -4.38 -1.64
N VAL A 68 -4.23 -3.68 -1.30
CA VAL A 68 -4.74 -3.55 0.06
C VAL A 68 -6.20 -3.95 0.05
N TYR A 69 -6.63 -4.70 1.07
CA TYR A 69 -8.01 -5.17 1.17
C TYR A 69 -8.78 -4.27 2.14
N PHE A 70 -9.84 -3.66 1.64
CA PHE A 70 -10.80 -2.91 2.45
C PHE A 70 -12.05 -3.76 2.67
N ASN A 71 -12.44 -3.91 3.94
CA ASN A 71 -13.74 -4.48 4.28
C ASN A 71 -14.72 -3.33 4.49
N VAL A 72 -15.77 -3.28 3.68
CA VAL A 72 -16.81 -2.24 3.77
C VAL A 72 -18.05 -2.85 4.43
N LYS A 73 -18.61 -2.13 5.40
CA LYS A 73 -19.91 -2.45 6.01
C LYS A 73 -20.94 -1.44 5.54
N GLY A 74 -22.08 -1.92 5.07
CA GLY A 74 -23.18 -1.10 4.55
C GLY A 74 -22.99 -0.67 3.11
N ASP A 75 -23.88 0.22 2.66
CA ASP A 75 -23.90 0.71 1.29
C ASP A 75 -23.03 1.97 1.13
N PHE A 76 -22.45 2.15 -0.05
CA PHE A 76 -21.70 3.36 -0.41
C PHE A 76 -22.19 3.89 -1.76
N ARG A 77 -22.06 5.21 -1.96
CA ARG A 77 -22.41 5.86 -3.21
C ARG A 77 -21.22 5.77 -4.16
N ALA A 78 -21.39 5.07 -5.28
CA ALA A 78 -20.40 4.99 -6.34
C ALA A 78 -21.08 4.88 -7.71
N THR A 79 -20.37 5.32 -8.74
CA THR A 79 -20.75 5.11 -10.14
C THR A 79 -19.97 3.92 -10.69
N MET A 80 -20.66 3.03 -11.40
CA MET A 80 -20.01 1.91 -12.07
C MET A 80 -19.16 2.42 -13.22
N VAL A 81 -17.89 2.02 -13.24
CA VAL A 81 -16.97 2.27 -14.35
C VAL A 81 -16.67 0.94 -15.06
N GLN A 82 -16.49 0.98 -16.38
CA GLN A 82 -15.96 -0.18 -17.09
C GLN A 82 -14.49 -0.40 -16.67
N PRO A 83 -14.05 -1.66 -16.54
CA PRO A 83 -12.65 -2.00 -16.21
C PRO A 83 -11.74 -1.82 -17.43
N SER A 84 -11.85 -0.67 -18.11
CA SER A 84 -11.03 -0.29 -19.26
C SER A 84 -9.88 0.59 -18.79
N GLY A 85 -8.90 -0.01 -18.13
CA GLY A 85 -7.69 0.66 -17.66
C GLY A 85 -7.34 0.36 -16.20
N ILE A 86 -6.06 0.52 -15.87
CA ILE A 86 -5.57 0.56 -14.49
C ILE A 86 -5.47 2.04 -14.11
N ASP A 87 -6.21 2.46 -13.09
CA ASP A 87 -6.12 3.80 -12.51
C ASP A 87 -5.53 3.71 -11.09
N PRO A 88 -4.18 3.66 -10.97
CA PRO A 88 -3.55 3.42 -9.68
C PRO A 88 -3.54 4.67 -8.82
N VAL A 89 -3.87 4.50 -7.53
CA VAL A 89 -3.62 5.52 -6.52
C VAL A 89 -2.20 5.34 -5.99
N TRP A 90 -1.44 6.43 -5.90
CA TRP A 90 -0.05 6.38 -5.48
C TRP A 90 0.07 6.40 -3.97
N MET A 91 1.12 5.76 -3.47
CA MET A 91 1.49 5.80 -2.05
C MET A 91 2.96 6.19 -1.90
N ARG A 92 3.25 7.08 -0.94
CA ARG A 92 4.62 7.47 -0.60
C ARG A 92 4.78 7.75 0.89
N THR A 93 6.02 7.80 1.36
CA THR A 93 6.31 8.32 2.70
C THR A 93 6.16 9.84 2.69
N VAL A 94 5.90 10.43 3.85
CA VAL A 94 5.83 11.89 4.03
C VAL A 94 7.26 12.43 4.14
N PRO A 95 7.76 13.38 3.32
CA PRO A 95 9.05 14.05 3.50
C PRO A 95 9.08 14.98 4.71
N GLY A 96 10.28 15.32 5.21
CA GLY A 96 10.40 16.12 6.44
C GLY A 96 9.96 17.58 6.26
N ASP A 97 10.29 18.14 5.10
CA ASP A 97 9.94 19.48 4.63
C ASP A 97 8.47 19.65 4.25
N GLU A 98 7.77 18.55 3.91
CA GLU A 98 6.33 18.56 3.63
C GLU A 98 5.46 18.37 4.88
N LEU A 99 6.05 17.90 5.98
CA LEU A 99 5.33 17.61 7.21
C LEU A 99 4.55 18.84 7.76
N PRO A 100 5.08 20.08 7.76
CA PRO A 100 4.33 21.24 8.20
C PRO A 100 3.05 21.49 7.39
N LYS A 101 3.11 21.31 6.06
CA LYS A 101 1.93 21.47 5.19
C LYS A 101 0.90 20.39 5.48
N LEU A 102 1.35 19.14 5.63
CA LEU A 102 0.46 18.03 5.99
C LEU A 102 -0.25 18.28 7.32
N LEU A 103 0.45 18.82 8.32
CA LEU A 103 -0.12 19.16 9.63
C LEU A 103 -1.12 20.31 9.58
N ALA A 104 -0.97 21.24 8.62
CA ALA A 104 -1.90 22.35 8.43
C ALA A 104 -3.21 21.88 7.75
N ASP A 105 -3.09 21.00 6.76
CA ASP A 105 -4.20 20.63 5.88
C ASP A 105 -4.91 19.32 6.30
N TYR A 106 -4.30 18.53 7.18
CA TYR A 106 -4.83 17.23 7.60
C TYR A 106 -4.79 17.05 9.12
N PRO A 107 -5.88 16.60 9.76
CA PRO A 107 -5.90 16.31 11.19
C PRO A 107 -5.12 15.02 11.48
N VAL A 108 -3.80 15.12 11.55
CA VAL A 108 -2.91 14.01 11.92
C VAL A 108 -3.03 13.77 13.44
N SER A 109 -3.28 12.54 13.85
CA SER A 109 -3.28 12.19 15.28
C SER A 109 -1.85 12.22 15.86
N LEU A 110 -1.73 12.42 17.18
CA LEU A 110 -0.43 12.40 17.86
C LEU A 110 0.31 11.06 17.64
N ALA A 111 -0.43 9.96 17.56
CA ALA A 111 0.13 8.63 17.30
C ALA A 111 0.73 8.54 15.90
N GLU A 112 0.00 9.01 14.88
CA GLU A 112 0.46 9.03 13.49
C GLU A 112 1.68 9.95 13.33
N LEU A 113 1.62 11.15 13.90
CA LEU A 113 2.76 12.08 13.90
C LEU A 113 3.99 11.45 14.55
N THR A 114 3.80 10.81 15.71
CA THR A 114 4.91 10.13 16.41
C THR A 114 5.52 9.01 15.55
N ALA A 115 4.70 8.26 14.82
CA ALA A 115 5.17 7.20 13.93
C ALA A 115 6.00 7.76 12.78
N ILE A 116 5.50 8.81 12.10
CA ILE A 116 6.20 9.50 11.00
C ILE A 116 7.55 10.04 11.47
N LEU A 117 7.59 10.72 12.63
CA LEU A 117 8.81 11.30 13.17
C LEU A 117 9.85 10.24 13.55
N LYS A 118 9.42 9.11 14.14
CA LYS A 118 10.31 8.01 14.51
C LYS A 118 10.94 7.36 13.29
N ALA A 119 10.15 7.09 12.25
CA ALA A 119 10.65 6.48 11.03
C ALA A 119 11.67 7.38 10.32
N LYS A 120 11.48 8.70 10.40
CA LYS A 120 12.45 9.71 9.93
C LYS A 120 13.70 9.85 10.77
N ARG A 121 13.78 9.20 11.93
CA ARG A 121 14.83 9.42 12.94
C ARG A 121 14.92 10.89 13.37
N ALA A 122 13.79 11.60 13.39
CA ALA A 122 13.72 12.97 13.84
C ALA A 122 14.11 13.07 15.31
N THR A 123 14.97 14.03 15.63
CA THR A 123 15.42 14.32 16.99
C THR A 123 14.50 15.33 17.67
N LYS A 124 14.62 15.47 19.00
CA LYS A 124 13.93 16.54 19.73
C LYS A 124 14.33 17.93 19.23
N GLN A 125 15.56 18.10 18.73
CA GLN A 125 16.03 19.38 18.19
C GLN A 125 15.34 19.69 16.86
N ASP A 126 15.16 18.69 15.99
CA ASP A 126 14.42 18.85 14.73
C ASP A 126 12.97 19.28 15.00
N LEU A 127 12.34 18.71 16.03
CA LEU A 127 11.00 19.10 16.46
C LEU A 127 10.94 20.54 16.97
N VAL A 128 11.89 20.94 17.81
CA VAL A 128 11.98 22.32 18.29
C VAL A 128 12.19 23.30 17.13
N GLN A 129 12.96 22.90 16.11
CA GLN A 129 13.17 23.73 14.93
C GLN A 129 11.88 23.85 14.09
N ILE A 130 11.18 22.74 13.83
CA ILE A 130 9.87 22.75 13.16
C ILE A 130 8.88 23.66 13.89
N LEU A 131 8.83 23.57 15.23
CA LEU A 131 7.96 24.41 16.05
C LEU A 131 8.36 25.89 16.04
N ARG A 132 9.64 26.22 15.88
CA ARG A 132 10.13 27.61 15.76
C ARG A 132 9.82 28.22 14.41
N ASP A 133 9.87 27.40 13.36
CA ASP A 133 9.59 27.82 11.99
C ASP A 133 8.10 27.89 11.69
N TRP A 134 7.27 27.29 12.55
CA TRP A 134 5.82 27.44 12.54
C TRP A 134 5.44 28.87 12.95
N LYS A 135 5.00 29.66 11.97
CA LYS A 135 4.38 30.97 12.18
C LYS A 135 2.86 30.80 12.16
N ASP A 136 2.20 31.33 13.19
CA ASP A 136 0.73 31.42 13.29
C ASP A 136 0.11 32.09 12.05
#